data_AF-A0A2E6JFL7-F1
#
_entry.id   AF-A0A2E6JFL7-F1
#
_cell.length_a   1.000
_cell.length_b   1.000
_cell.length_c   1.000
_cell.angle_alpha   90.00
_cell.angle_beta   90.00
_cell.angle_gamma   90.00
#
_symmetry.space_group_name_H-M   'P 1'
#
loop_
_entity.id
_entity.type
_entity.pdbx_description
1 polymer ?
#
loop_
_entity_poly.entity_id
_entity_poly.type
_entity_poly.pdbx_seq_one_letter_code
_entity_poly.pdbx_strand_id
1 'polypeptide(L)'
;MSKHDLNPYLPISEDNIFDNSIELLHITDFYNYHPQKNYYFAKEKKTFEVNPDGRSEGTYTKYQSLDDKIDGLHFYTWFIKTGRGRATDDAALEVRNKIITRDEAKSLVKRFDGEFPKKYFNDCLNYMNISEEVFYETIDSFRPDHIWSKKGKKWELKKAVWHEK
;
A
#
# COMPACT_ATOMS: atom_id res chain seq x y z
N MET A 1 11.74 -14.91 -26.81
CA MET A 1 10.33 -14.52 -26.61
C MET A 1 9.84 -13.92 -27.91
N SER A 2 8.84 -14.55 -28.53
CA SER A 2 8.28 -14.12 -29.82
C SER A 2 7.22 -13.04 -29.61
N LYS A 3 6.83 -12.35 -30.69
CA LYS A 3 5.73 -11.37 -30.67
C LYS A 3 4.39 -12.00 -30.25
N HIS A 4 4.17 -13.28 -30.58
CA HIS A 4 2.96 -14.01 -30.18
C HIS A 4 2.89 -14.25 -28.67
N ASP A 5 4.04 -14.48 -28.02
CA ASP A 5 4.10 -14.69 -26.56
C ASP A 5 3.73 -13.43 -25.78
N LEU A 6 3.82 -12.25 -26.42
CA LEU A 6 3.51 -10.95 -25.82
C LEU A 6 2.05 -10.51 -26.02
N ASN A 7 1.34 -11.08 -27.00
CA ASN A 7 -0.03 -10.64 -27.35
C ASN A 7 -1.02 -10.60 -26.17
N PRO A 8 -1.04 -11.57 -25.21
CA PRO A 8 -1.97 -11.53 -24.08
C PRO A 8 -1.70 -10.38 -23.09
N TYR A 9 -0.49 -9.82 -23.10
CA TYR A 9 -0.06 -8.74 -22.21
C TYR A 9 -0.15 -7.36 -22.86
N LEU A 10 -0.39 -7.30 -24.18
CA LEU A 10 -0.62 -6.06 -24.88
C LEU A 10 -2.08 -5.63 -24.68
N PRO A 11 -2.33 -4.33 -24.48
CA PRO A 11 -3.69 -3.83 -24.45
C PRO A 11 -4.39 -4.10 -25.79
N ILE A 12 -5.71 -4.22 -25.73
CA ILE A 12 -6.54 -4.21 -26.95
C ILE A 12 -6.25 -2.90 -27.70
N SER A 13 -6.15 -2.96 -29.03
CA SER A 13 -5.93 -1.76 -29.84
C SER A 13 -7.09 -0.78 -29.67
N GLU A 14 -6.78 0.51 -29.63
CA GLU A 14 -7.78 1.58 -29.52
C GLU A 14 -8.84 1.48 -30.62
N ASP A 15 -8.45 1.21 -31.86
CA ASP A 15 -9.38 1.00 -32.99
C ASP A 15 -10.41 -0.10 -32.68
N ASN A 16 -10.00 -1.20 -32.04
CA ASN A 16 -10.95 -2.26 -31.66
C ASN A 16 -11.89 -1.83 -30.53
N ILE A 17 -11.52 -0.86 -29.70
CA ILE A 17 -12.38 -0.32 -28.64
C ILE A 17 -13.39 0.67 -29.24
N PHE A 18 -12.97 1.49 -30.21
CA PHE A 18 -13.82 2.52 -30.80
C PHE A 18 -14.72 2.00 -31.94
N ASP A 19 -14.23 1.05 -32.74
CA ASP A 19 -14.97 0.49 -33.88
C ASP A 19 -15.97 -0.60 -33.45
N ASN A 20 -15.82 -1.15 -32.24
CA ASN A 20 -16.77 -2.07 -31.65
C ASN A 20 -17.51 -1.37 -30.52
N SER A 21 -18.80 -1.66 -30.32
CA SER A 21 -19.59 -1.12 -29.21
C SER A 21 -19.22 -1.79 -27.87
N ILE A 22 -17.97 -1.65 -27.44
CA ILE A 22 -17.45 -2.22 -26.20
C ILE A 22 -17.76 -1.27 -25.04
N GLU A 23 -18.52 -1.76 -24.06
CA GLU A 23 -18.78 -1.05 -22.81
C GLU A 23 -17.87 -1.58 -21.70
N LEU A 24 -17.13 -0.67 -21.05
CA LEU A 24 -16.30 -1.01 -19.90
C LEU A 24 -17.14 -0.89 -18.62
N LEU A 25 -17.44 -2.02 -17.99
CA LEU A 25 -18.15 -2.08 -16.72
C LEU A 25 -17.16 -2.28 -15.57
N HIS A 26 -17.17 -1.37 -14.59
CA HIS A 26 -16.38 -1.56 -13.37
C HIS A 26 -17.19 -2.37 -12.35
N ILE A 27 -16.64 -3.51 -11.91
CA ILE A 27 -17.31 -4.36 -10.91
C ILE A 27 -17.67 -3.60 -9.62
N THR A 28 -16.90 -2.56 -9.28
CA THR A 28 -17.13 -1.71 -8.12
C THR A 28 -18.38 -0.84 -8.21
N ASP A 29 -18.94 -0.67 -9.40
CA ASP A 29 -20.21 0.05 -9.61
C ASP A 29 -21.40 -0.79 -9.15
N PHE A 30 -21.25 -2.13 -9.20
CA PHE A 30 -22.28 -3.09 -8.84
C PHE A 30 -22.06 -3.69 -7.45
N TYR A 31 -20.79 -3.82 -7.03
CA TYR A 31 -20.41 -4.46 -5.78
C TYR A 31 -19.54 -3.54 -4.94
N ASN A 32 -20.02 -3.20 -3.74
CA ASN A 32 -19.21 -2.44 -2.79
C ASN A 32 -18.00 -3.27 -2.35
N TYR A 33 -16.81 -2.72 -2.57
CA TYR A 33 -15.57 -3.33 -2.11
C TYR A 33 -15.35 -3.09 -0.62
N HIS A 34 -15.55 -4.17 0.17
CA HIS A 34 -15.47 -4.15 1.63
C HIS A 34 -14.51 -5.23 2.17
N PRO A 35 -13.19 -4.95 2.21
CA PRO A 35 -12.16 -5.92 2.61
C PRO A 35 -12.42 -6.60 3.96
N GLN A 36 -12.82 -5.83 4.97
CA GLN A 36 -13.06 -6.35 6.31
C GLN A 36 -14.20 -7.39 6.36
N LYS A 37 -15.26 -7.21 5.57
CA LYS A 37 -16.38 -8.18 5.48
C LYS A 37 -15.92 -9.46 4.80
N ASN A 38 -15.12 -9.33 3.73
CA ASN A 38 -14.52 -10.46 3.03
C ASN A 38 -13.57 -11.24 3.96
N TYR A 39 -12.78 -10.53 4.76
CA TYR A 39 -11.92 -11.13 5.78
C TYR A 39 -12.72 -11.93 6.81
N TYR A 40 -13.77 -11.36 7.40
CA TYR A 40 -14.60 -12.08 8.37
C TYR A 40 -15.31 -13.28 7.74
N PHE A 41 -15.80 -13.16 6.52
CA PHE A 41 -16.38 -14.26 5.76
C PHE A 41 -15.37 -15.40 5.55
N ALA A 42 -14.16 -15.09 5.08
CA ALA A 42 -13.12 -16.09 4.85
C ALA A 42 -12.67 -16.77 6.14
N LYS A 43 -12.57 -16.00 7.23
CA LYS A 43 -12.25 -16.51 8.57
C LYS A 43 -13.32 -17.48 9.08
N GLU A 44 -14.60 -17.14 8.90
CA GLU A 44 -15.73 -18.00 9.30
C GLU A 44 -15.73 -19.33 8.52
N LYS A 45 -15.39 -19.28 7.23
CA LYS A 45 -15.27 -20.47 6.38
C LYS A 45 -14.01 -21.30 6.63
N LYS A 46 -13.18 -20.93 7.62
CA LYS A 46 -11.97 -21.64 8.10
C LYS A 46 -10.89 -21.91 7.04
N THR A 47 -10.91 -21.23 5.90
CA THR A 47 -9.89 -21.38 4.86
C THR A 47 -8.81 -20.30 4.91
N PHE A 48 -8.95 -19.31 5.80
CA PHE A 48 -8.04 -18.17 5.89
C PHE A 48 -7.36 -18.07 7.25
N GLU A 49 -6.03 -18.08 7.22
CA GLU A 49 -5.17 -17.81 8.37
C GLU A 49 -4.76 -16.34 8.36
N VAL A 50 -4.91 -15.67 9.50
CA VAL A 50 -4.42 -14.30 9.67
C VAL A 50 -2.90 -14.30 9.77
N ASN A 51 -2.32 -13.11 9.60
CA ASN A 51 -0.91 -12.93 9.90
C ASN A 51 -0.59 -13.43 11.33
N PRO A 52 0.30 -14.44 11.49
CA PRO A 52 0.63 -15.03 12.79
C PRO A 52 1.31 -14.02 13.71
N ASP A 53 1.95 -12.99 13.17
CA ASP A 53 2.64 -11.94 13.93
C ASP A 53 1.70 -10.79 14.36
N GLY A 54 0.40 -10.92 14.11
CA GLY A 54 -0.59 -9.90 14.45
C GLY A 54 -0.82 -8.95 13.28
N ARG A 55 -0.52 -7.65 13.45
CA ARG A 55 -0.74 -6.65 12.38
C ARG A 55 0.40 -6.70 11.37
N SER A 56 0.12 -6.29 10.14
CA SER A 56 1.16 -6.06 9.14
C SER A 56 1.90 -4.74 9.42
N GLU A 57 3.20 -4.70 9.13
CA GLU A 57 4.03 -3.49 9.29
C GLU A 57 3.48 -2.35 8.40
N GLY A 58 3.46 -1.13 8.93
CA GLY A 58 2.89 0.03 8.24
C GLY A 58 1.37 0.18 8.35
N THR A 59 0.67 -0.73 9.06
CA THR A 59 -0.79 -0.65 9.25
C THR A 59 -1.25 -1.34 10.55
N TYR A 60 -2.57 -1.27 10.79
CA TYR A 60 -3.29 -1.93 11.87
C TYR A 60 -4.06 -3.18 11.42
N THR A 61 -4.17 -3.41 10.11
CA THR A 61 -4.82 -4.59 9.53
C THR A 61 -3.90 -5.82 9.60
N LYS A 62 -4.48 -7.03 9.42
CA LYS A 62 -3.78 -8.31 9.59
C LYS A 62 -4.10 -9.39 8.55
N TYR A 63 -4.74 -8.98 7.45
CA TYR A 63 -5.42 -9.89 6.53
C TYR A 63 -5.12 -9.59 5.05
N GLN A 64 -4.31 -8.58 4.74
CA GLN A 64 -3.95 -8.21 3.37
C GLN A 64 -2.46 -8.45 3.12
N SER A 65 -2.13 -8.85 1.90
CA SER A 65 -0.76 -9.03 1.41
C SER A 65 0.13 -9.81 2.38
N LEU A 66 -0.23 -11.07 2.64
CA LEU A 66 0.45 -11.91 3.64
C LEU A 66 1.48 -12.87 3.04
N ASP A 67 1.50 -12.99 1.72
CA ASP A 67 2.24 -13.98 0.94
C ASP A 67 3.55 -13.46 0.32
N ASP A 68 3.87 -12.17 0.50
CA ASP A 68 5.08 -11.54 -0.04
C ASP A 68 5.96 -10.93 1.06
N LYS A 69 7.28 -11.14 0.95
CA LYS A 69 8.30 -10.56 1.83
C LYS A 69 8.59 -9.08 1.53
N ILE A 70 8.37 -8.63 0.30
CA ILE A 70 8.69 -7.26 -0.14
C ILE A 70 7.60 -6.26 0.26
N ASP A 71 6.39 -6.73 0.57
CA ASP A 71 5.20 -5.89 0.79
C ASP A 71 5.41 -4.78 1.83
N GLY A 72 6.04 -5.09 2.97
CA GLY A 72 6.37 -4.08 3.98
C GLY A 72 7.26 -2.96 3.43
N LEU A 73 8.26 -3.32 2.62
CA LEU A 73 9.17 -2.37 1.99
C LEU A 73 8.49 -1.58 0.85
N HIS A 74 7.58 -2.20 0.11
CA HIS A 74 6.76 -1.53 -0.90
C HIS A 74 5.98 -0.37 -0.27
N PHE A 75 5.25 -0.62 0.82
CA PHE A 75 4.47 0.42 1.49
C PHE A 75 5.35 1.49 2.16
N TYR A 76 6.51 1.10 2.71
CA TYR A 76 7.46 2.07 3.26
C TYR A 76 8.01 3.00 2.17
N THR A 77 8.50 2.45 1.06
CA THR A 77 9.02 3.28 -0.05
C THR A 77 7.92 4.16 -0.66
N TRP A 78 6.67 3.70 -0.68
CA TRP A 78 5.55 4.51 -1.09
C TRP A 78 5.30 5.72 -0.17
N PHE A 79 5.38 5.49 1.15
CA PHE A 79 5.32 6.56 2.15
C PHE A 79 6.45 7.56 1.98
N ILE A 80 7.68 7.11 1.71
CA ILE A 80 8.81 8.00 1.41
C ILE A 80 8.51 8.89 0.21
N LYS A 81 8.00 8.30 -0.88
CA LYS A 81 7.75 9.01 -2.13
C LYS A 81 6.58 9.99 -2.04
N THR A 82 5.54 9.68 -1.25
CA THR A 82 4.24 10.39 -1.33
C THR A 82 3.74 10.98 -0.01
N GLY A 83 4.35 10.61 1.11
CA GLY A 83 3.91 11.00 2.45
C GLY A 83 2.66 10.28 2.96
N ARG A 84 2.11 9.32 2.20
CA ARG A 84 1.03 8.41 2.63
C ARG A 84 1.49 6.96 2.49
N GLY A 85 1.14 6.14 3.48
CA GLY A 85 1.49 4.74 3.53
C GLY A 85 0.27 3.83 3.51
N ARG A 86 0.51 2.58 3.91
CA ARG A 86 -0.51 1.53 3.95
C ARG A 86 -1.69 1.87 4.86
N ALA A 87 -1.43 2.46 6.03
CA ALA A 87 -2.49 2.80 6.98
C ALA A 87 -3.42 3.87 6.41
N THR A 88 -2.91 4.80 5.59
CA THR A 88 -3.77 5.78 4.89
C THR A 88 -4.76 5.09 3.96
N ASP A 89 -4.30 4.11 3.19
CA ASP A 89 -5.16 3.40 2.23
C ASP A 89 -6.20 2.52 2.93
N ASP A 90 -5.77 1.75 3.93
CA ASP A 90 -6.66 0.92 4.74
C ASP A 90 -7.72 1.78 5.47
N ALA A 91 -7.29 2.86 6.13
CA ALA A 91 -8.20 3.74 6.86
C ALA A 91 -9.16 4.51 5.94
N ALA A 92 -8.72 4.92 4.75
CA ALA A 92 -9.60 5.59 3.78
C ALA A 92 -10.73 4.66 3.31
N LEU A 93 -10.42 3.39 3.06
CA LEU A 93 -11.42 2.38 2.70
C LEU A 93 -12.40 2.11 3.85
N GLU A 94 -11.91 2.05 5.09
CA GLU A 94 -12.76 1.84 6.27
C GLU A 94 -13.66 3.05 6.57
N VAL A 95 -13.17 4.29 6.36
CA VAL A 95 -14.01 5.50 6.42
C VAL A 95 -15.08 5.47 5.35
N ARG A 96 -14.74 5.12 4.10
CA ARG A 96 -15.70 5.00 2.99
C ARG A 96 -16.80 3.99 3.29
N ASN A 97 -16.43 2.88 3.93
CA ASN A 97 -17.34 1.82 4.35
C ASN A 97 -18.07 2.10 5.68
N LYS A 98 -17.87 3.29 6.28
CA LYS A 98 -18.48 3.70 7.57
C LYS A 98 -18.13 2.78 8.74
N ILE A 99 -16.95 2.14 8.70
CA ILE A 99 -16.44 1.28 9.79
C ILE A 99 -15.80 2.15 10.87
N ILE A 100 -15.02 3.14 10.45
CA ILE A 100 -14.34 4.10 11.34
C ILE A 100 -14.68 5.52 10.94
N THR A 101 -14.58 6.43 11.89
CA THR A 101 -14.70 7.87 11.69
C THR A 101 -13.44 8.47 11.09
N ARG A 102 -13.56 9.68 10.54
CA ARG A 102 -12.42 10.41 9.97
C ARG A 102 -11.33 10.69 11.01
N ASP A 103 -11.69 10.90 12.27
CA ASP A 103 -10.74 11.24 13.33
C ASP A 103 -10.03 10.02 13.90
N GLU A 104 -10.71 8.87 13.98
CA GLU A 104 -10.07 7.57 14.21
C GLU A 104 -9.06 7.27 13.09
N ALA A 105 -9.46 7.48 11.82
CA ALA A 105 -8.57 7.30 10.68
C ALA A 105 -7.31 8.19 10.77
N LYS A 106 -7.44 9.49 11.12
CA LYS A 106 -6.26 10.36 11.33
C LYS A 106 -5.32 9.80 12.39
N SER A 107 -5.87 9.27 13.47
CA SER A 107 -5.11 8.74 14.59
C SER A 107 -4.35 7.46 14.22
N LEU A 108 -4.99 6.57 13.46
CA LEU A 108 -4.37 5.34 12.93
C LEU A 108 -3.25 5.69 11.94
N VAL A 109 -3.55 6.58 10.99
CA VAL A 109 -2.58 7.03 9.99
C VAL A 109 -1.35 7.66 10.65
N LYS A 110 -1.54 8.58 11.60
CA LYS A 110 -0.43 9.19 12.36
C LYS A 110 0.43 8.16 13.10
N ARG A 111 -0.17 7.05 13.54
CA ARG A 111 0.50 6.02 14.34
C ARG A 111 1.28 5.03 13.48
N PHE A 112 0.76 4.66 12.32
CA PHE A 112 1.26 3.49 11.56
C PHE A 112 1.92 3.85 10.22
N ASP A 113 1.54 4.95 9.57
CA ASP A 113 2.23 5.35 8.34
C ASP A 113 3.69 5.72 8.63
N GLY A 114 4.59 5.19 7.80
CA GLY A 114 6.03 5.39 7.95
C GLY A 114 6.70 4.49 8.98
N GLU A 115 5.98 3.52 9.54
CA GLU A 115 6.62 2.43 10.27
C GLU A 115 7.62 1.71 9.36
N PHE A 116 8.84 1.54 9.85
CA PHE A 116 9.89 0.85 9.12
C PHE A 116 9.69 -0.68 9.18
N PRO A 117 9.69 -1.39 8.03
CA PRO A 117 9.47 -2.82 7.97
C PRO A 117 10.76 -3.57 8.32
N LYS A 118 10.82 -4.21 9.49
CA LYS A 118 12.02 -4.88 10.00
C LYS A 118 12.05 -6.36 9.66
N LYS A 119 10.88 -7.01 9.58
CA LYS A 119 10.78 -8.49 9.55
C LYS A 119 11.59 -9.11 8.42
N TYR A 120 11.45 -8.58 7.21
CA TYR A 120 12.10 -9.10 6.00
C TYR A 120 13.11 -8.12 5.40
N PHE A 121 13.57 -7.13 6.17
CA PHE A 121 14.49 -6.12 5.67
C PHE A 121 15.78 -6.74 5.13
N ASN A 122 16.39 -7.65 5.90
CA ASN A 122 17.62 -8.34 5.49
C ASN A 122 17.39 -9.25 4.27
N ASP A 123 16.25 -9.95 4.18
CA ASP A 123 15.89 -10.72 2.97
C ASP A 123 15.84 -9.81 1.74
N CYS A 124 15.25 -8.61 1.87
CA CYS A 124 15.16 -7.65 0.78
C CYS A 124 16.53 -7.11 0.37
N LEU A 125 17.39 -6.74 1.33
CA LEU A 125 18.76 -6.30 1.06
C LEU A 125 19.56 -7.37 0.32
N ASN A 126 19.47 -8.62 0.78
CA ASN A 126 20.13 -9.76 0.16
C ASN A 126 19.60 -10.01 -1.27
N TYR A 127 18.28 -9.95 -1.45
CA TYR A 127 17.65 -10.11 -2.77
C TYR A 127 18.10 -9.03 -3.76
N MET A 128 18.17 -7.78 -3.31
CA MET A 128 18.63 -6.65 -4.12
C MET A 128 20.16 -6.57 -4.25
N ASN A 129 20.91 -7.36 -3.46
CA ASN A 129 22.36 -7.33 -3.36
C ASN A 129 22.92 -5.93 -3.04
N ILE A 130 22.33 -5.27 -2.03
CA ILE A 130 22.76 -3.95 -1.55
C ILE A 130 23.02 -3.96 -0.04
N SER A 131 23.88 -3.06 0.44
CA SER A 131 24.09 -2.86 1.87
C SER A 131 23.00 -1.99 2.49
N GLU A 132 22.88 -2.03 3.81
CA GLU A 132 21.95 -1.18 4.56
C GLU A 132 22.27 0.32 4.39
N GLU A 133 23.56 0.67 4.27
CA GLU A 133 23.99 2.05 4.02
C GLU A 133 23.50 2.55 2.66
N VAL A 134 23.71 1.75 1.59
CA VAL A 134 23.22 2.08 0.24
C VAL A 134 21.71 2.24 0.24
N PHE A 135 21.00 1.39 0.99
CA PHE A 135 19.55 1.48 1.12
C PHE A 135 19.11 2.82 1.73
N TYR A 136 19.68 3.23 2.88
CA TYR A 136 19.29 4.47 3.53
C TYR A 136 19.67 5.71 2.72
N GLU A 137 20.85 5.72 2.10
CA GLU A 137 21.28 6.79 1.19
C GLU A 137 20.30 6.93 0.02
N THR A 138 19.92 5.81 -0.59
CA THR A 138 18.97 5.76 -1.70
C THR A 138 17.61 6.27 -1.27
N ILE A 139 17.02 5.72 -0.19
CA ILE A 139 15.69 6.10 0.27
C ILE A 139 15.60 7.58 0.64
N ASP A 140 16.62 8.13 1.31
CA ASP A 140 16.60 9.54 1.68
C ASP A 140 16.65 10.46 0.45
N SER A 141 17.31 10.05 -0.64
CA SER A 141 17.31 10.80 -1.91
C SER A 141 15.94 10.85 -2.60
N PHE A 142 15.06 9.88 -2.31
CA PHE A 142 13.71 9.81 -2.90
C PHE A 142 12.66 10.62 -2.15
N ARG A 143 13.03 11.36 -1.11
CA ARG A 143 12.12 12.25 -0.36
C ARG A 143 11.94 13.56 -1.11
N PRO A 144 10.74 13.86 -1.66
CA PRO A 144 10.56 15.11 -2.36
C PRO A 144 10.56 16.30 -1.39
N ASP A 145 11.30 17.36 -1.72
CA ASP A 145 11.44 18.56 -0.88
C ASP A 145 10.09 19.21 -0.55
N HIS A 146 9.10 19.14 -1.44
CA HIS A 146 7.79 19.74 -1.19
C HIS A 146 6.93 18.95 -0.20
N ILE A 147 7.28 17.69 0.09
CA ILE A 147 6.58 16.80 1.04
C ILE A 147 7.31 16.78 2.39
N TRP A 148 8.64 16.75 2.36
CA TRP A 148 9.46 16.47 3.53
C TRP A 148 10.24 17.68 4.03
N SER A 149 10.38 17.78 5.35
CA SER A 149 11.29 18.71 6.02
C SER A 149 12.23 17.92 6.92
N LYS A 150 13.54 18.15 6.80
CA LYS A 150 14.53 17.58 7.70
C LYS A 150 14.70 18.49 8.91
N LYS A 151 14.38 17.99 10.11
CA LYS A 151 14.62 18.68 11.40
C LYS A 151 15.65 17.89 12.19
N GLY A 152 16.91 18.35 12.13
CA GLY A 152 18.05 17.63 12.70
C GLY A 152 18.25 16.26 12.05
N LYS A 153 18.13 15.19 12.83
CA LYS A 153 18.25 13.79 12.34
C LYS A 153 16.92 13.15 11.94
N LYS A 154 15.80 13.88 11.98
CA LYS A 154 14.46 13.34 11.70
C LYS A 154 13.84 13.99 10.47
N TRP A 155 13.11 13.19 9.72
CA TRP A 155 12.26 13.64 8.62
C TRP A 155 10.82 13.79 9.11
N GLU A 156 10.22 14.93 8.79
CA GLU A 156 8.83 15.24 9.12
C GLU A 156 8.08 15.64 7.86
N LEU A 157 6.81 15.22 7.75
CA LEU A 157 5.94 15.71 6.69
C LEU A 157 5.65 17.19 6.90
N LYS A 158 5.73 17.98 5.83
CA LYS A 158 5.33 19.39 5.85
C LYS A 158 3.83 19.55 6.05
N LYS A 159 3.04 18.65 5.45
CA LYS A 159 1.59 18.58 5.59
C LYS A 159 1.17 17.13 5.77
N ALA A 160 0.34 16.88 6.78
CA ALA A 160 -0.21 15.57 7.04
C ALA A 160 -1.67 15.68 7.46
N VAL A 161 -2.43 14.59 7.31
CA VAL A 161 -3.88 14.57 7.59
C VAL A 161 -4.22 14.83 9.06
N TRP A 162 -3.25 14.68 9.96
CA TRP A 162 -3.37 14.93 11.39
C TRP A 162 -2.83 16.31 11.83
N HIS A 163 -2.31 17.12 10.92
CA HIS A 163 -1.99 18.51 11.22
C HIS A 163 -3.28 19.32 11.32
N GLU A 164 -3.32 20.25 12.28
CA GLU A 164 -4.39 21.24 12.34
C GLU A 164 -4.34 22.13 11.08
N LYS A 165 -5.51 22.59 10.63
CA LYS A 165 -5.64 23.45 9.46
C LYS A 165 -5.47 24.91 9.82
#